data_AF-A0A7W9KN12-F1
#
_entry.id   AF-A0A7W9KN12-F1
#
_cell.length_a   1.000
_cell.length_b   1.000
_cell.length_c   1.000
_cell.angle_alpha   90.00
_cell.angle_beta   90.00
_cell.angle_gamma   90.00
#
_symmetry.space_group_name_H-M   'P 1'
#
loop_
_entity.id
_entity.type
_entity.pdbx_description
1 polymer ?
#
loop_
_entity_poly.entity_id
_entity_poly.type
_entity_poly.pdbx_seq_one_letter_code
_entity_poly.pdbx_strand_id
1 'polypeptide(L)'
;MGRLTGVAVALAAGMILAGTTPAQASDDPLTLTATLDGQDIAGHTMVVTPRRPVQLSVTVTNNGPSPVHVRSIRLSGTALALTFFAYDTTLPFDIAAHGRATRTFGLDLADLDGQAIGLLPASVELFDVGRNELAAVDTVTDVRGSILSVYGVFGIAVLLLTIAAWVTCLLALARHRLPANRLRRALRFMPAGFGTGLVAVVTLSVLRVIPPEPSVEIPIVVGTTVIGLVLGYLTPHPLPQVVEPETTRMPLTHEVTG
;
A
#
# COMPACT_ATOMS: atom_id res chain seq x y z
N MET A 1 30.66 -11.58 20.16
CA MET A 1 29.73 -10.93 19.21
C MET A 1 28.77 -11.92 18.49
N GLY A 2 28.60 -13.16 18.96
CA GLY A 2 27.71 -14.16 18.31
C GLY A 2 26.36 -14.41 18.99
N ARG A 3 26.02 -13.67 20.06
CA ARG A 3 24.81 -13.91 20.86
C ARG A 3 23.65 -12.95 20.59
N LEU A 4 23.93 -11.80 19.96
CA LEU A 4 22.91 -10.79 19.65
C LEU A 4 22.20 -11.04 18.30
N THR A 5 22.84 -11.76 17.38
CA THR A 5 22.24 -12.16 16.09
C THR A 5 21.21 -13.28 16.25
N GLY A 6 21.36 -14.17 17.24
CA GLY A 6 20.41 -15.26 17.48
C GLY A 6 19.06 -14.81 18.03
N VAL A 7 19.03 -13.75 18.84
CA VAL A 7 17.79 -13.23 19.45
C VAL A 7 16.92 -12.52 18.41
N ALA A 8 17.51 -11.82 17.45
CA ALA A 8 16.77 -11.14 16.38
C ALA A 8 16.11 -12.13 15.40
N VAL A 9 16.76 -13.25 15.10
CA VAL A 9 16.20 -14.30 14.22
C VAL A 9 15.11 -15.10 14.95
N ALA A 10 15.27 -15.36 16.25
CA ALA A 10 14.27 -16.07 17.05
C ALA A 10 12.97 -15.26 17.26
N LEU A 11 13.06 -13.93 17.41
CA LEU A 11 11.89 -13.06 17.52
C LEU A 11 11.15 -12.90 16.18
N ALA A 12 11.89 -12.87 15.06
CA ALA A 12 11.28 -12.85 13.72
C ALA A 12 10.57 -14.17 13.38
N ALA A 13 11.10 -15.31 13.83
CA ALA A 13 10.46 -16.62 13.65
C ALA A 13 9.25 -16.83 14.57
N GLY A 14 9.28 -16.29 15.79
CA GLY A 14 8.17 -16.40 16.76
C GLY A 14 6.89 -15.67 16.35
N MET A 15 7.01 -14.57 15.59
CA MET A 15 5.84 -13.80 15.11
C MET A 15 5.10 -14.46 13.93
N ILE A 16 5.73 -15.41 13.24
CA ILE A 16 5.14 -16.06 12.06
C ILE A 16 4.25 -17.27 12.45
N LEU A 17 4.41 -17.82 13.66
CA LEU A 17 3.72 -19.02 14.12
C LEU A 17 2.45 -18.78 14.97
N ALA A 18 2.12 -17.53 15.30
CA ALA A 18 0.97 -17.21 16.16
C ALA A 18 -0.31 -16.79 15.38
N GLY A 19 -0.29 -16.83 14.05
CA GLY A 19 -1.31 -16.21 13.19
C GLY A 19 -2.38 -17.14 12.61
N THR A 20 -2.47 -18.41 12.98
CA THR A 20 -3.52 -19.29 12.44
C THR A 20 -4.82 -19.08 13.23
N THR A 21 -5.58 -18.05 12.87
CA THR A 21 -6.99 -17.97 13.23
C THR A 21 -7.74 -19.13 12.56
N PRO A 22 -8.59 -19.88 13.29
CA PRO A 22 -9.42 -20.89 12.65
C PRO A 22 -10.36 -20.20 11.65
N ALA A 23 -10.43 -20.74 10.44
CA ALA A 23 -11.39 -20.29 9.43
C ALA A 23 -12.81 -20.58 9.95
N GLN A 24 -13.50 -19.55 10.44
CA GLN A 24 -14.94 -19.61 10.64
C GLN A 24 -15.60 -19.63 9.26
N ALA A 25 -16.40 -20.66 9.00
CA ALA A 25 -17.36 -20.59 7.91
C ALA A 25 -18.35 -19.47 8.26
N SER A 26 -18.35 -18.40 7.46
CA SER A 26 -19.33 -17.33 7.62
C SER A 26 -20.71 -17.90 7.31
N ASP A 27 -21.56 -18.02 8.34
CA ASP A 27 -23.02 -18.18 8.20
C ASP A 27 -23.64 -16.86 7.73
N ASP A 28 -23.10 -16.32 6.64
CA ASP A 28 -23.59 -15.06 6.10
C ASP A 28 -24.92 -15.34 5.40
N PRO A 29 -26.02 -14.68 5.79
CA PRO A 29 -27.33 -14.91 5.18
C PRO A 29 -27.35 -14.55 3.69
N LEU A 30 -26.34 -13.84 3.17
CA LEU A 30 -26.22 -13.49 1.76
C LEU A 30 -24.94 -14.06 1.16
N THR A 31 -25.07 -14.87 0.11
CA THR A 31 -23.93 -15.35 -0.67
C THR A 31 -23.87 -14.61 -2.00
N LEU A 32 -22.75 -13.94 -2.24
CA LEU A 32 -22.47 -13.24 -3.49
C LEU A 32 -21.49 -14.05 -4.33
N THR A 33 -21.82 -14.20 -5.60
CA THR A 33 -20.91 -14.73 -6.63
C THR A 33 -20.93 -13.78 -7.82
N ALA A 34 -19.79 -13.53 -8.42
CA ALA A 34 -19.68 -12.60 -9.54
C ALA A 34 -18.76 -13.17 -10.61
N THR A 35 -19.11 -12.92 -11.86
CA THR A 35 -18.31 -13.32 -13.01
C THR A 35 -18.05 -12.11 -13.90
N LEU A 36 -16.84 -12.03 -14.44
CA LEU A 36 -16.43 -11.04 -15.42
C LEU A 36 -16.19 -11.76 -16.75
N ASP A 37 -16.91 -11.38 -17.80
CA ASP A 37 -16.88 -12.06 -19.10
C ASP A 37 -17.09 -13.59 -19.01
N GLY A 38 -17.92 -14.01 -18.05
CA GLY A 38 -18.24 -15.41 -17.80
C GLY A 38 -17.20 -16.19 -16.98
N GLN A 39 -16.11 -15.56 -16.54
CA GLN A 39 -15.15 -16.16 -15.60
C GLN A 39 -15.44 -15.74 -14.17
N ASP A 40 -15.39 -16.69 -13.23
CA ASP A 40 -15.52 -16.40 -11.80
C ASP A 40 -14.38 -15.50 -11.33
N ILE A 41 -14.73 -14.45 -10.59
CA ILE A 41 -13.75 -13.45 -10.12
C ILE A 41 -13.06 -13.87 -8.82
N ALA A 42 -13.71 -14.74 -8.03
CA ALA A 42 -13.29 -15.06 -6.67
C ALA A 42 -11.92 -15.76 -6.67
N GLY A 43 -10.90 -15.12 -6.09
CA GLY A 43 -9.54 -15.68 -6.00
C GLY A 43 -8.79 -15.78 -7.34
N HIS A 44 -9.28 -15.12 -8.39
CA HIS A 44 -8.67 -15.13 -9.72
C HIS A 44 -8.24 -13.71 -10.13
N THR A 45 -7.23 -13.61 -11.00
CA THR A 45 -6.81 -12.34 -11.59
C THR A 45 -7.55 -12.09 -12.90
N MET A 46 -8.32 -11.01 -12.97
CA MET A 46 -9.12 -10.62 -14.13
C MET A 46 -8.38 -9.59 -14.98
N VAL A 47 -8.17 -9.89 -16.26
CA VAL A 47 -7.52 -8.93 -17.18
C VAL A 47 -8.55 -7.91 -17.65
N VAL A 48 -8.27 -6.63 -17.36
CA VAL A 48 -9.13 -5.51 -17.75
C VAL A 48 -8.38 -4.63 -18.74
N THR A 49 -8.89 -4.55 -19.96
CA THR A 49 -8.32 -3.70 -21.01
C THR A 49 -9.21 -2.47 -21.20
N PRO A 50 -8.69 -1.24 -21.02
CA PRO A 50 -9.46 -0.04 -21.28
C PRO A 50 -10.02 -0.05 -22.71
N ARG A 51 -11.23 0.48 -22.89
CA ARG A 51 -11.97 0.55 -24.18
C ARG A 51 -12.52 -0.79 -24.69
N ARG A 52 -12.37 -1.87 -23.92
CA ARG A 52 -13.16 -3.09 -24.15
C ARG A 52 -14.25 -3.14 -23.07
N PRO A 53 -15.53 -3.07 -23.45
CA PRO A 53 -16.60 -3.27 -22.48
C PRO A 53 -16.50 -4.70 -21.95
N VAL A 54 -16.70 -4.85 -20.65
CA VAL A 54 -16.73 -6.15 -19.97
C VAL A 54 -18.13 -6.43 -19.47
N GLN A 55 -18.52 -7.69 -19.43
CA GLN A 55 -19.81 -8.10 -18.91
C GLN A 55 -19.65 -8.57 -17.47
N LEU A 56 -20.24 -7.84 -16.52
CA LEU A 56 -20.31 -8.24 -15.13
C LEU A 56 -21.64 -8.97 -14.90
N SER A 57 -21.58 -10.23 -14.48
CA SER A 57 -22.76 -10.97 -14.02
C SER A 57 -22.64 -11.25 -12.53
N VAL A 58 -23.63 -10.80 -11.78
CA VAL A 58 -23.69 -10.93 -10.33
C VAL A 58 -24.85 -11.84 -9.99
N THR A 59 -24.55 -12.89 -9.23
CA THR A 59 -25.53 -13.83 -8.71
C THR A 59 -25.52 -13.79 -7.20
N VAL A 60 -26.69 -13.46 -6.65
CA VAL A 60 -26.89 -13.28 -5.22
C VAL A 60 -27.88 -14.34 -4.75
N THR A 61 -27.50 -15.05 -3.68
CA THR A 61 -28.36 -16.04 -3.02
C THR A 61 -28.65 -15.56 -1.61
N ASN A 62 -29.92 -15.38 -1.29
CA ASN A 62 -30.37 -15.02 0.05
C ASN A 62 -30.75 -16.29 0.79
N ASN A 63 -29.89 -16.74 1.70
CA ASN A 63 -30.14 -17.88 2.58
C ASN A 63 -30.94 -17.47 3.83
N GLY A 64 -31.17 -16.17 4.02
CA GLY A 64 -31.91 -15.61 5.15
C GLY A 64 -33.43 -15.71 5.03
N PRO A 65 -34.14 -15.49 6.16
CA PRO A 65 -35.60 -15.64 6.25
C PRO A 65 -36.38 -14.39 5.79
N SER A 66 -35.71 -13.26 5.54
CA SER A 66 -36.32 -12.00 5.11
C SER A 66 -35.89 -11.61 3.70
N PRO A 67 -36.75 -10.92 2.92
CA PRO A 67 -36.34 -10.40 1.62
C PRO A 67 -35.23 -9.36 1.76
N VAL A 68 -34.35 -9.31 0.77
CA VAL A 68 -33.22 -8.36 0.70
C VAL A 68 -33.41 -7.46 -0.52
N HIS A 69 -33.28 -6.17 -0.32
CA HIS A 69 -33.40 -5.15 -1.35
C HIS A 69 -32.00 -4.72 -1.77
N VAL A 70 -31.65 -4.93 -3.04
CA VAL A 70 -30.39 -4.43 -3.61
C VAL A 70 -30.72 -3.16 -4.38
N ARG A 71 -29.93 -2.10 -4.16
CA ARG A 71 -30.07 -0.82 -4.88
C ARG A 71 -29.02 -0.66 -5.96
N SER A 72 -27.77 -0.95 -5.63
CA SER A 72 -26.64 -0.71 -6.50
C SER A 72 -25.54 -1.73 -6.32
N ILE A 73 -24.76 -1.91 -7.38
CA ILE A 73 -23.57 -2.74 -7.43
C ILE A 73 -22.39 -1.82 -7.71
N ARG A 74 -21.29 -2.00 -6.99
CA ARG A 74 -20.05 -1.26 -7.20
C ARG A 74 -18.95 -2.23 -7.60
N LEU A 75 -18.22 -1.89 -8.65
CA LEU A 75 -16.90 -2.46 -8.92
C LEU A 75 -15.87 -1.40 -8.54
N SER A 76 -15.00 -1.68 -7.56
CA SER A 76 -13.95 -0.75 -7.14
C SER A 76 -12.58 -1.40 -7.19
N GLY A 77 -11.55 -0.59 -7.43
CA GLY A 77 -10.16 -1.01 -7.37
C GLY A 77 -9.35 -0.12 -6.46
N THR A 78 -8.54 -0.73 -5.61
CA THR A 78 -7.77 -0.05 -4.59
C THR A 78 -6.29 -0.38 -4.69
N ALA A 79 -5.44 0.54 -4.23
CA ALA A 79 -4.05 0.28 -3.94
C ALA A 79 -3.61 1.20 -2.79
N LEU A 80 -2.79 0.71 -1.85
CA LEU A 80 -2.30 1.52 -0.72
C LEU A 80 -3.45 2.20 0.06
N ALA A 81 -4.54 1.49 0.28
CA ALA A 81 -5.79 1.98 0.91
C ALA A 81 -6.47 3.17 0.21
N LEU A 82 -6.13 3.45 -1.05
CA LEU A 82 -6.76 4.48 -1.87
C LEU A 82 -7.56 3.83 -3.00
N THR A 83 -8.78 4.32 -3.23
CA THR A 83 -9.61 3.90 -4.37
C THR A 83 -9.17 4.65 -5.62
N PHE A 84 -8.74 3.91 -6.64
CA PHE A 84 -8.31 4.48 -7.93
C PHE A 84 -9.44 4.52 -8.95
N PHE A 85 -10.35 3.56 -8.90
CA PHE A 85 -11.56 3.55 -9.71
C PHE A 85 -12.72 2.97 -8.92
N ALA A 86 -13.92 3.46 -9.23
CA ALA A 86 -15.18 2.95 -8.70
C ALA A 86 -16.27 3.16 -9.74
N TYR A 87 -16.91 2.07 -10.16
CA TYR A 87 -18.01 2.06 -11.10
C TYR A 87 -19.29 1.66 -10.36
N ASP A 88 -20.15 2.64 -10.12
CA ASP A 88 -21.43 2.45 -9.47
C ASP A 88 -22.53 2.22 -10.51
N THR A 89 -23.16 1.05 -10.46
CA THR A 89 -24.31 0.72 -11.31
C THR A 89 -25.56 0.62 -10.46
N THR A 90 -26.53 1.52 -10.68
CA THR A 90 -27.81 1.50 -9.97
C THR A 90 -28.78 0.57 -10.71
N LEU A 91 -28.95 -0.63 -10.17
CA LEU A 91 -29.85 -1.66 -10.68
C LEU A 91 -30.65 -2.20 -9.49
N PRO A 92 -31.80 -1.60 -9.17
CA PRO A 92 -32.59 -2.06 -8.04
C PRO A 92 -33.22 -3.42 -8.35
N PHE A 93 -33.09 -4.37 -7.43
CA PHE A 93 -33.80 -5.65 -7.49
C PHE A 93 -33.97 -6.26 -6.10
N ASP A 94 -35.03 -7.05 -5.97
CA ASP A 94 -35.37 -7.73 -4.72
C ASP A 94 -35.04 -9.21 -4.80
N ILE A 95 -34.56 -9.75 -3.68
CA ILE A 95 -34.28 -11.16 -3.52
C ILE A 95 -35.19 -11.66 -2.40
N ALA A 96 -36.15 -12.51 -2.74
CA ALA A 96 -37.02 -13.14 -1.75
C ALA A 96 -36.20 -13.93 -0.72
N ALA A 97 -36.79 -14.18 0.44
CA ALA A 97 -36.22 -15.11 1.43
C ALA A 97 -35.97 -16.48 0.78
N HIS A 98 -34.80 -17.08 1.04
CA HIS A 98 -34.37 -18.33 0.40
C HIS A 98 -34.31 -18.27 -1.15
N GLY A 99 -34.31 -17.05 -1.71
CA GLY A 99 -34.34 -16.80 -3.14
C GLY A 99 -32.95 -16.57 -3.74
N ARG A 100 -32.90 -16.61 -5.08
CA ARG A 100 -31.70 -16.31 -5.85
C ARG A 100 -32.04 -15.35 -7.00
N ALA A 101 -31.19 -14.36 -7.21
CA ALA A 101 -31.30 -13.42 -8.33
C ALA A 101 -29.99 -13.37 -9.09
N THR A 102 -30.05 -13.19 -10.41
CA THR A 102 -28.88 -12.94 -11.26
C THR A 102 -29.13 -11.70 -12.10
N ARG A 103 -28.12 -10.84 -12.19
CA ARG A 103 -28.13 -9.62 -12.98
C ARG A 103 -26.86 -9.55 -13.79
N THR A 104 -27.00 -9.23 -15.07
CA THR A 104 -25.88 -9.12 -16.00
C THR A 104 -25.95 -7.76 -16.68
N PHE A 105 -24.83 -7.05 -16.71
CA PHE A 105 -24.73 -5.73 -17.32
C PHE A 105 -23.34 -5.50 -17.91
N GLY A 106 -23.26 -4.65 -18.92
CA GLY A 106 -22.00 -4.22 -19.51
C GLY A 106 -21.43 -3.05 -18.71
N LEU A 107 -20.13 -3.11 -18.42
CA LEU A 107 -19.37 -2.02 -17.86
C LEU A 107 -18.49 -1.42 -18.95
N ASP A 108 -18.61 -0.11 -19.16
CA ASP A 108 -17.65 0.65 -19.96
C ASP A 108 -16.52 1.13 -19.04
N LEU A 109 -15.33 0.61 -19.29
CA LEU A 109 -14.13 0.86 -18.50
C LEU A 109 -13.11 1.72 -19.26
N ALA A 110 -13.57 2.54 -20.21
CA ALA A 110 -12.71 3.43 -20.98
C ALA A 110 -11.85 4.36 -20.09
N ASP A 111 -12.41 4.87 -18.99
CA ASP A 111 -11.72 5.80 -18.09
C ASP A 111 -10.54 5.16 -17.33
N LEU A 112 -10.48 3.82 -17.22
CA LEU A 112 -9.37 3.12 -16.59
C LEU A 112 -8.03 3.41 -17.26
N ASP A 113 -8.03 3.75 -18.55
CA ASP A 113 -6.84 4.13 -19.31
C ASP A 113 -6.04 5.24 -18.61
N GLY A 114 -6.74 6.22 -18.04
CA GLY A 114 -6.17 7.35 -17.33
C GLY A 114 -6.10 7.19 -15.80
N GLN A 115 -6.72 6.17 -15.22
CA GLN A 115 -6.84 6.04 -13.76
C GLN A 115 -5.82 5.07 -13.15
N ALA A 116 -5.64 3.89 -13.76
CA ALA A 116 -4.86 2.81 -13.15
C ALA A 116 -4.03 2.00 -14.17
N ILE A 117 -3.01 1.32 -13.68
CA ILE A 117 -2.16 0.40 -14.44
C ILE A 117 -1.57 -0.66 -13.51
N GLY A 118 -1.47 -1.91 -13.98
CA GLY A 118 -0.88 -3.02 -13.23
C GLY A 118 -1.91 -3.82 -12.45
N LEU A 119 -1.44 -4.56 -11.46
CA LEU A 119 -2.30 -5.36 -10.57
C LEU A 119 -2.91 -4.49 -9.49
N LEU A 120 -4.23 -4.48 -9.39
CA LEU A 120 -4.97 -3.80 -8.32
C LEU A 120 -5.97 -4.76 -7.66
N PRO A 121 -5.93 -4.92 -6.32
CA PRO A 121 -7.04 -5.47 -5.57
C PRO A 121 -8.34 -4.76 -5.94
N ALA A 122 -9.37 -5.53 -6.19
CA ALA A 122 -10.68 -5.03 -6.56
C ALA A 122 -11.77 -5.80 -5.83
N SER A 123 -12.91 -5.14 -5.64
CA SER A 123 -14.08 -5.71 -4.98
C SER A 123 -15.32 -5.46 -5.83
N VAL A 124 -16.21 -6.45 -5.85
CA VAL A 124 -17.60 -6.28 -6.30
C VAL A 124 -18.49 -6.25 -5.07
N GLU A 125 -19.06 -5.10 -4.77
CA GLU A 125 -19.84 -4.83 -3.58
C GLU A 125 -21.32 -4.62 -3.93
N LEU A 126 -22.20 -5.16 -3.09
CA LEU A 126 -23.65 -4.93 -3.15
C LEU A 126 -24.06 -3.93 -2.09
N PHE A 127 -24.92 -2.99 -2.46
CA PHE A 127 -25.45 -1.99 -1.55
C PHE A 127 -26.98 -2.01 -1.48
N ASP A 128 -27.50 -1.86 -0.27
CA ASP A 128 -28.93 -1.65 0.00
C ASP A 128 -29.36 -0.19 -0.29
N VAL A 129 -30.66 0.09 -0.18
CA VAL A 129 -31.30 1.40 -0.23
C VAL A 129 -30.59 2.42 0.66
N GLY A 130 -30.17 2.00 1.86
CA GLY A 130 -29.42 2.80 2.82
C GLY A 130 -27.93 3.02 2.51
N ARG A 131 -27.41 2.45 1.41
CA ARG A 131 -25.98 2.39 1.07
C ARG A 131 -25.13 1.61 2.07
N ASN A 132 -25.76 0.70 2.82
CA ASN A 132 -25.03 -0.29 3.61
C ASN A 132 -24.56 -1.41 2.69
N GLU A 133 -23.33 -1.85 2.88
CA GLU A 133 -22.78 -3.01 2.19
C GLU A 133 -23.53 -4.26 2.66
N LEU A 134 -24.00 -5.07 1.69
CA LEU A 134 -24.74 -6.30 1.92
C LEU A 134 -23.86 -7.54 1.77
N ALA A 135 -22.98 -7.54 0.78
CA ALA A 135 -21.97 -8.56 0.54
C ALA A 135 -20.93 -8.02 -0.44
N ALA A 136 -19.72 -8.58 -0.37
CA ALA A 136 -18.62 -8.28 -1.28
C ALA A 136 -17.94 -9.56 -1.76
N VAL A 137 -17.34 -9.49 -2.94
CA VAL A 137 -16.43 -10.51 -3.46
C VAL A 137 -15.14 -9.83 -3.91
N ASP A 138 -14.03 -10.27 -3.32
CA ASP A 138 -12.70 -9.78 -3.65
C ASP A 138 -12.11 -10.49 -4.87
N THR A 139 -11.34 -9.74 -5.65
CA THR A 139 -10.63 -10.20 -6.82
C THR A 139 -9.38 -9.36 -7.03
N VAL A 140 -8.54 -9.74 -8.00
CA VAL A 140 -7.41 -8.92 -8.44
C VAL A 140 -7.64 -8.57 -9.91
N THR A 141 -7.46 -7.30 -10.26
CA THR A 141 -7.58 -6.83 -11.64
C THR A 141 -6.20 -6.55 -12.23
N ASP A 142 -5.86 -7.13 -13.38
CA ASP A 142 -4.73 -6.71 -14.22
C ASP A 142 -5.21 -5.62 -15.17
N VAL A 143 -5.05 -4.36 -14.74
CA VAL A 143 -5.44 -3.19 -15.51
C VAL A 143 -4.37 -2.84 -16.53
N ARG A 144 -4.73 -2.91 -17.82
CA ARG A 144 -3.84 -2.57 -18.94
C ARG A 144 -3.98 -1.11 -19.38
N GLY A 145 -3.92 -0.18 -18.42
CA GLY A 145 -3.98 1.26 -18.67
C GLY A 145 -2.64 1.88 -19.04
N SER A 146 -2.60 3.22 -18.99
CA SER A 146 -1.41 4.01 -19.33
C SER A 146 -0.44 4.15 -18.16
N ILE A 147 0.86 4.24 -18.48
CA ILE A 147 1.92 4.58 -17.50
C ILE A 147 1.73 6.02 -16.97
N LEU A 148 1.07 6.88 -17.74
CA LEU A 148 0.71 8.25 -17.35
C LEU A 148 -0.67 8.33 -16.66
N SER A 149 -1.21 7.20 -16.21
CA SER A 149 -2.41 7.19 -15.38
C SER A 149 -2.16 7.85 -14.02
N VAL A 150 -3.23 8.19 -13.30
CA VAL A 150 -3.14 8.75 -11.93
C VAL A 150 -2.27 7.88 -11.02
N TYR A 151 -2.46 6.56 -11.06
CA TYR A 151 -1.62 5.61 -10.31
C TYR A 151 -0.15 5.63 -10.76
N GLY A 152 0.10 5.63 -12.08
CA GLY A 152 1.48 5.67 -12.61
C GLY A 152 2.21 6.97 -12.27
N VAL A 153 1.54 8.11 -12.41
CA VAL A 153 2.09 9.44 -12.02
C VAL A 153 2.33 9.51 -10.52
N PHE A 154 1.43 8.97 -9.70
CA PHE A 154 1.65 8.83 -8.26
C PHE A 154 2.93 8.03 -7.97
N GLY A 155 3.12 6.88 -8.63
CA GLY A 155 4.34 6.07 -8.52
C GLY A 155 5.60 6.85 -8.89
N ILE A 156 5.57 7.62 -9.98
CA ILE A 156 6.69 8.47 -10.42
C ILE A 156 6.99 9.56 -9.38
N ALA A 157 5.96 10.23 -8.85
CA ALA A 157 6.14 11.27 -7.84
C ALA A 157 6.79 10.69 -6.56
N VAL A 158 6.30 9.55 -6.08
CA VAL A 158 6.86 8.85 -4.92
C VAL A 158 8.30 8.41 -5.19
N LEU A 159 8.62 7.93 -6.40
CA LEU A 159 9.98 7.59 -6.82
C LEU A 159 10.91 8.81 -6.74
N LEU A 160 10.51 9.95 -7.32
CA LEU A 160 11.31 11.17 -7.30
C LEU A 160 11.55 11.69 -5.88
N LEU A 161 10.52 11.67 -5.03
CA LEU A 161 10.65 12.04 -3.61
C LEU A 161 11.58 11.08 -2.86
N THR A 162 11.51 9.79 -3.16
CA THR A 162 12.39 8.77 -2.57
C THR A 162 13.84 8.98 -2.99
N ILE A 163 14.09 9.27 -4.27
CA ILE A 163 15.42 9.63 -4.77
C ILE A 163 15.94 10.87 -4.05
N ALA A 164 15.13 11.93 -3.92
CA ALA A 164 15.51 13.13 -3.19
C ALA A 164 15.82 12.85 -1.71
N ALA A 165 15.03 12.01 -1.05
CA ALA A 165 15.27 11.58 0.33
C ALA A 165 16.62 10.84 0.47
N TRP A 166 16.93 9.93 -0.46
CA TRP A 166 18.23 9.26 -0.50
C TRP A 166 19.38 10.23 -0.77
N VAL A 167 19.26 11.08 -1.78
CA VAL A 167 20.28 12.07 -2.15
C VAL A 167 20.59 13.00 -0.98
N THR A 168 19.58 13.51 -0.27
CA THR A 168 19.80 14.38 0.89
C THR A 168 20.50 13.66 2.05
N CYS A 169 20.19 12.38 2.28
CA CYS A 169 20.87 11.56 3.28
C CYS A 169 22.34 11.28 2.89
N LEU A 170 22.58 10.89 1.64
CA LEU A 170 23.91 10.59 1.12
C LEU A 170 24.79 11.84 1.04
N LEU A 171 24.24 12.98 0.64
CA LEU A 171 24.96 14.26 0.65
C LEU A 171 25.29 14.70 2.08
N ALA A 172 24.40 14.49 3.05
CA ALA A 172 24.69 14.80 4.45
C ALA A 172 25.79 13.90 5.02
N LEU A 173 25.79 12.61 4.63
CA LEU A 173 26.85 11.66 4.96
C LEU A 173 28.19 12.09 4.34
N ALA A 174 28.21 12.38 3.04
CA ALA A 174 29.40 12.80 2.31
C ALA A 174 29.98 14.13 2.81
N ARG A 175 29.12 15.06 3.25
CA ARG A 175 29.53 16.35 3.85
C ARG A 175 29.86 16.26 5.34
N HIS A 176 29.85 15.06 5.94
CA HIS A 176 30.02 14.84 7.38
C HIS A 176 29.08 15.68 8.27
N ARG A 177 27.87 16.00 7.77
CA ARG A 177 26.85 16.82 8.48
C ARG A 177 25.76 15.97 9.13
N LEU A 178 26.07 14.74 9.49
CA LEU A 178 25.12 13.88 10.21
C LEU A 178 25.08 14.23 11.70
N PRO A 179 23.93 14.10 12.36
CA PRO A 179 23.84 14.25 13.82
C PRO A 179 24.81 13.33 14.57
N ALA A 180 25.42 13.82 15.65
CA ALA A 180 26.26 12.99 16.53
C ALA A 180 25.46 11.83 17.16
N ASN A 181 24.19 12.07 17.52
CA ASN A 181 23.30 11.06 18.08
C ASN A 181 22.87 10.03 17.02
N ARG A 182 23.20 8.75 17.25
CA ARG A 182 22.88 7.62 16.37
C ARG A 182 21.38 7.49 16.07
N LEU A 183 20.52 7.74 17.05
CA LEU A 183 19.07 7.66 16.89
C LEU A 183 18.55 8.76 15.95
N ARG A 184 19.07 9.99 16.08
CA ARG A 184 18.73 11.09 15.17
C ARG A 184 19.21 10.82 13.74
N ARG A 185 20.32 10.11 13.55
CA ARG A 185 20.74 9.65 12.22
C ARG A 185 19.80 8.60 11.65
N ALA A 186 19.42 7.60 12.45
CA ALA A 186 18.45 6.58 12.05
C ALA A 186 17.14 7.24 11.56
N LEU A 187 16.55 8.12 12.38
CA LEU A 187 15.32 8.85 12.04
C LEU A 187 15.44 9.67 10.75
N ARG A 188 16.63 10.18 10.41
CA ARG A 188 16.86 10.92 9.17
C ARG A 188 16.78 10.04 7.92
N PHE A 189 17.15 8.75 8.02
CA PHE A 189 17.06 7.80 6.91
C PHE A 189 15.70 7.11 6.80
N MET A 190 14.84 7.25 7.82
CA MET A 190 13.49 6.66 7.84
C MET A 190 12.65 7.03 6.60
N PRO A 191 12.55 8.31 6.17
CA PRO A 191 11.74 8.67 5.00
C PRO A 191 12.23 8.01 3.71
N ALA A 192 13.55 7.84 3.55
CA ALA A 192 14.13 7.18 2.39
C ALA A 192 13.81 5.67 2.38
N GLY A 193 13.88 5.00 3.54
CA GLY A 193 13.47 3.60 3.69
C GLY A 193 11.98 3.38 3.44
N PHE A 194 11.12 4.24 3.99
CA PHE A 194 9.67 4.21 3.77
C PHE A 194 9.32 4.42 2.30
N GLY A 195 9.88 5.47 1.67
CA GLY A 195 9.69 5.75 0.26
C GLY A 195 10.13 4.59 -0.63
N THR A 196 11.26 3.94 -0.30
CA THR A 196 11.74 2.75 -1.03
C THR A 196 10.72 1.61 -1.01
N GLY A 197 10.04 1.39 0.13
CA GLY A 197 9.01 0.38 0.25
C GLY A 197 7.79 0.68 -0.62
N LEU A 198 7.30 1.92 -0.57
CA LEU A 198 6.19 2.36 -1.43
C LEU A 198 6.54 2.22 -2.91
N VAL A 199 7.73 2.67 -3.33
CA VAL A 199 8.21 2.50 -4.71
C VAL A 199 8.25 1.03 -5.08
N ALA A 200 8.72 0.14 -4.20
CA ALA A 200 8.79 -1.29 -4.47
C ALA A 200 7.39 -1.89 -4.69
N VAL A 201 6.43 -1.59 -3.82
CA VAL A 201 5.03 -2.06 -3.94
C VAL A 201 4.41 -1.59 -5.25
N VAL A 202 4.50 -0.29 -5.56
CA VAL A 202 3.97 0.26 -6.81
C VAL A 202 4.67 -0.37 -8.03
N THR A 203 5.99 -0.53 -7.99
CA THR A 203 6.74 -1.12 -9.10
C THR A 203 6.34 -2.59 -9.32
N LEU A 204 6.19 -3.37 -8.25
CA LEU A 204 5.77 -4.77 -8.33
C LEU A 204 4.33 -4.91 -8.87
N SER A 205 3.43 -3.99 -8.49
CA SER A 205 2.07 -3.90 -9.04
C SER A 205 2.09 -3.60 -10.54
N VAL A 206 2.80 -2.56 -10.96
CA VAL A 206 2.88 -2.12 -12.36
C VAL A 206 3.56 -3.18 -13.25
N LEU A 207 4.60 -3.85 -12.72
CA LEU A 207 5.28 -4.96 -13.40
C LEU A 207 4.48 -6.27 -13.37
N ARG A 208 3.29 -6.28 -12.75
CA ARG A 208 2.39 -7.45 -12.64
C ARG A 208 3.01 -8.65 -11.92
N VAL A 209 3.84 -8.39 -10.91
CA VAL A 209 4.47 -9.44 -10.11
C VAL A 209 3.61 -9.76 -8.89
N ILE A 210 3.17 -8.72 -8.16
CA ILE A 210 2.45 -8.86 -6.89
C ILE A 210 1.41 -7.73 -6.76
N PRO A 211 0.15 -8.02 -6.41
CA PRO A 211 -0.85 -7.00 -6.14
C PRO A 211 -0.54 -6.25 -4.82
N PRO A 212 -0.81 -4.93 -4.74
CA PRO A 212 -0.62 -4.12 -3.54
C PRO A 212 -1.72 -4.38 -2.50
N GLU A 213 -1.75 -5.60 -1.97
CA GLU A 213 -2.65 -5.98 -0.87
C GLU A 213 -2.05 -5.58 0.49
N PRO A 214 -2.86 -5.20 1.49
CA PRO A 214 -2.38 -4.86 2.85
C PRO A 214 -1.47 -5.91 3.47
N SER A 215 -1.76 -7.19 3.22
CA SER A 215 -0.99 -8.35 3.69
C SER A 215 0.44 -8.39 3.16
N VAL A 216 0.70 -7.80 1.98
CA VAL A 216 2.00 -7.81 1.31
C VAL A 216 2.68 -6.45 1.36
N GLU A 217 1.94 -5.37 1.16
CA GLU A 217 2.48 -4.01 1.13
C GLU A 217 3.02 -3.59 2.50
N ILE A 218 2.30 -3.90 3.60
CA ILE A 218 2.69 -3.47 4.94
C ILE A 218 4.03 -4.09 5.34
N PRO A 219 4.26 -5.43 5.21
CA PRO A 219 5.57 -6.01 5.49
C PRO A 219 6.71 -5.43 4.64
N ILE A 220 6.48 -5.17 3.35
CA ILE A 220 7.50 -4.58 2.46
C ILE A 220 7.87 -3.19 2.95
N VAL A 221 6.88 -2.32 3.16
CA VAL A 221 7.09 -0.92 3.59
C VAL A 221 7.74 -0.85 4.96
N VAL A 222 7.27 -1.66 5.92
CA VAL A 222 7.88 -1.74 7.25
C VAL A 222 9.30 -2.27 7.16
N GLY A 223 9.54 -3.32 6.37
CA GLY A 223 10.85 -3.93 6.17
C GLY A 223 11.88 -2.93 5.62
N THR A 224 11.56 -2.22 4.55
CA THR A 224 12.46 -1.21 3.96
C THR A 224 12.66 0.00 4.89
N THR A 225 11.64 0.37 5.66
CA THR A 225 11.75 1.43 6.69
C THR A 225 12.74 1.03 7.78
N VAL A 226 12.65 -0.20 8.28
CA VAL A 226 13.60 -0.75 9.27
C VAL A 226 15.01 -0.81 8.69
N ILE A 227 15.18 -1.24 7.44
CA ILE A 227 16.48 -1.23 6.75
C ILE A 227 17.04 0.21 6.71
N GLY A 228 16.23 1.19 6.31
CA GLY A 228 16.63 2.60 6.30
C GLY A 228 17.09 3.09 7.68
N LEU A 229 16.33 2.77 8.74
CA LEU A 229 16.70 3.09 10.12
C LEU A 229 18.05 2.45 10.51
N VAL A 230 18.25 1.18 10.20
CA VAL A 230 19.50 0.45 10.50
C VAL A 230 20.66 1.08 9.75
N LEU A 231 20.51 1.38 8.46
CA LEU A 231 21.54 2.05 7.67
C LEU A 231 21.91 3.40 8.29
N GLY A 232 20.92 4.22 8.66
CA GLY A 232 21.14 5.49 9.34
C GLY A 232 21.84 5.34 10.70
N TYR A 233 21.48 4.32 11.47
CA TYR A 233 22.10 4.03 12.78
C TYR A 233 23.59 3.65 12.63
N LEU A 234 23.90 2.83 11.62
CA LEU A 234 25.24 2.31 11.35
C LEU A 234 26.16 3.33 10.64
N THR A 235 25.64 4.46 10.15
CA THR A 235 26.48 5.49 9.51
C THR A 235 27.63 5.96 10.43
N PRO A 236 28.83 6.20 9.86
CA PRO A 236 30.02 6.65 10.60
C PRO A 236 29.80 7.92 11.43
N HIS A 237 30.59 8.07 12.49
CA HIS A 237 30.55 9.27 13.34
C HIS A 237 31.15 10.47 12.59
N PRO A 238 30.54 11.67 12.67
CA PRO A 238 31.22 12.89 12.25
C PRO A 238 32.52 13.06 13.02
N LEU A 239 33.60 13.45 12.34
CA LEU A 239 34.87 13.75 13.03
C LEU A 239 34.64 14.89 14.05
N PRO A 240 35.30 14.85 15.22
CA PRO A 240 35.25 15.95 16.17
C PRO A 240 35.61 17.26 15.46
N GLN A 241 34.86 18.34 15.72
CA GLN A 241 35.32 19.66 15.29
C GLN A 241 36.64 19.94 15.99
N VAL A 242 37.70 20.17 15.21
CA VAL A 242 38.95 20.68 15.76
C VAL A 242 38.62 22.07 16.29
N VAL A 243 38.48 22.17 17.61
CA VAL A 243 38.42 23.47 18.29
C VAL A 243 39.82 24.03 18.17
N GLU A 244 40.00 24.99 17.27
CA GLU A 244 41.25 25.74 17.19
C GLU A 244 41.43 26.40 18.57
N PRO A 245 42.53 26.09 19.29
CA PRO A 245 42.72 26.62 20.63
C PRO A 245 42.65 28.14 20.54
N GLU A 246 41.72 28.71 21.30
CA GLU A 246 41.63 30.14 21.52
C GLU A 246 43.01 30.59 22.00
N THR A 247 43.83 31.13 21.09
CA THR A 247 45.11 31.72 21.42
C THR A 247 44.83 32.70 22.52
N THR A 248 45.25 32.33 23.73
CA THR A 248 45.14 33.11 24.94
C THR A 248 45.56 34.54 24.59
N ARG A 249 44.59 35.44 24.45
CA ARG A 249 44.86 36.87 24.43
C ARG A 249 45.39 37.19 25.82
N MET A 250 46.71 37.07 25.98
CA MET A 250 47.43 37.47 27.17
C MET A 250 47.07 38.94 27.41
N PRO A 251 46.39 39.29 28.50
CA PRO A 251 46.10 40.69 28.78
C PRO A 251 47.43 41.35 29.07
N LEU A 252 47.87 42.24 28.17
CA LEU A 252 48.94 43.19 28.44
C LEU A 252 48.42 44.14 29.54
N THR A 253 48.67 43.78 30.80
CA THR A 253 48.58 44.72 31.91
C THR A 253 49.64 45.79 31.68
N HIS A 254 49.23 46.94 31.14
CA HIS A 254 50.00 48.17 31.24
C HIS A 254 49.99 48.61 32.70
N GLU A 255 51.03 48.23 33.43
CA GLU A 255 51.36 48.86 34.71
C GLU A 255 51.90 50.26 34.39
N VAL A 256 51.09 51.28 34.67
CA VAL A 256 51.53 52.69 34.59
C VAL A 256 52.13 53.04 35.94
N THR A 257 53.45 53.12 35.99
CA THR A 257 54.21 53.67 37.12
C THR A 257 54.96 54.92 36.65
N GLY A 258 54.78 56.03 37.36
CA GLY A 258 55.62 57.24 37.25
C GLY A 258 54.91 58.44 36.64
#